data_AF-A0AAJ5BCV2-F1
#
_entry.id   AF-A0AAJ5BCV2-F1
#
_cell.length_a   1.000
_cell.length_b   1.000
_cell.length_c   1.000
_cell.angle_alpha   90.00
_cell.angle_beta   90.00
_cell.angle_gamma   90.00
#
_symmetry.space_group_name_H-M   'P 1'
#
loop_
_entity.id
_entity.type
_entity.pdbx_description
1 polymer ?
#
loop_
_entity_poly.entity_id
_entity_poly.type
_entity_poly.pdbx_seq_one_letter_code
_entity_poly.pdbx_strand_id
1 'polypeptide(L)'
;MEVKNNENKEEEKNYGFNFLTNQPLGEDLFENRSQEKIATVISDKIICNSDFKIIGIDGEWGAGKSNLVRLLEKKLEKTHKFFVYDVWGHQEDDQRHSILAEITDFIIQKQLVNDQYNWDDKLLKLISKQKNTTTTNIPHLSIGFIISLLLIIYVPTVNTFAKDLPILWKMIIVLLPIIILFCLFIYLLLLYREK
;
A
#
# COMPACT_ATOMS: atom_id res chain seq x y z
N MET A 1 56.78 -49.95 15.64
CA MET A 1 55.59 -49.52 14.90
C MET A 1 55.01 -48.34 15.65
N GLU A 2 55.24 -47.13 15.17
CA GLU A 2 54.57 -45.91 15.62
C GLU A 2 54.21 -45.15 14.34
N VAL A 3 52.93 -45.22 13.98
CA VAL A 3 52.37 -44.50 12.84
C VAL A 3 52.06 -43.10 13.33
N LYS A 4 52.84 -42.11 12.89
CA LYS A 4 52.52 -40.70 13.10
C LYS A 4 51.36 -40.33 12.17
N ASN A 5 50.19 -40.12 12.76
CA ASN A 5 49.05 -39.50 12.09
C ASN A 5 49.40 -38.02 11.80
N ASN A 6 49.62 -37.70 10.53
CA ASN A 6 49.59 -36.33 10.05
C ASN A 6 48.12 -35.93 9.87
N GLU A 7 47.56 -35.27 10.88
CA GLU A 7 46.34 -34.50 10.70
C GLU A 7 46.67 -33.24 9.90
N ASN A 8 46.43 -33.29 8.59
CA ASN A 8 46.36 -32.09 7.77
C ASN A 8 45.10 -31.31 8.19
N LYS A 9 45.29 -30.25 8.97
CA LYS A 9 44.28 -29.21 9.14
C LYS A 9 44.20 -28.44 7.82
N GLU A 10 43.12 -28.67 7.08
CA GLU A 10 42.75 -27.80 5.96
C GLU A 10 42.40 -26.41 6.54
N GLU A 11 43.25 -25.42 6.24
CA GLU A 11 42.96 -24.03 6.49
C GLU A 11 41.82 -23.58 5.56
N GLU A 12 40.63 -23.36 6.11
CA GLU A 12 39.52 -22.69 5.41
C GLU A 12 39.96 -21.27 5.00
N LYS A 13 40.34 -21.11 3.73
CA LYS A 13 40.54 -19.78 3.14
C LYS A 13 39.20 -19.07 3.03
N ASN A 14 38.98 -18.11 3.93
CA ASN A 14 37.84 -17.21 3.88
C ASN A 14 38.04 -16.21 2.73
N TYR A 15 37.49 -16.51 1.55
CA TYR A 15 37.49 -15.59 0.41
C TYR A 15 36.44 -14.49 0.67
N GLY A 16 36.89 -13.38 1.26
CA GLY A 16 36.06 -12.19 1.39
C GLY A 16 35.72 -11.62 0.01
N PHE A 17 34.45 -11.64 -0.37
CA PHE A 17 33.95 -10.96 -1.57
C PHE A 17 33.63 -9.50 -1.25
N ASN A 18 34.18 -8.57 -2.02
CA ASN A 18 33.78 -7.17 -1.99
C ASN A 18 32.81 -6.88 -3.14
N PHE A 19 31.56 -6.58 -2.81
CA PHE A 19 30.58 -6.13 -3.79
C PHE A 19 30.87 -4.69 -4.20
N LEU A 20 30.92 -4.44 -5.50
CA LEU A 20 31.01 -3.09 -6.04
C LEU A 20 29.62 -2.44 -6.00
N THR A 21 29.57 -1.20 -5.52
CA THR A 21 28.35 -0.39 -5.57
C THR A 21 28.21 0.25 -6.95
N ASN A 22 26.98 0.30 -7.47
CA ASN A 22 26.64 1.01 -8.71
C ASN A 22 26.27 2.48 -8.46
N GLN A 23 26.45 2.98 -7.23
CA GLN A 23 26.13 4.36 -6.90
C GLN A 23 27.19 5.33 -7.45
N PRO A 24 26.77 6.50 -7.98
CA PRO A 24 27.71 7.52 -8.39
C PRO A 24 28.46 8.08 -7.18
N LEU A 25 29.80 8.10 -7.26
CA LEU A 25 30.67 8.63 -6.22
C LEU A 25 30.55 10.15 -6.08
N GLY A 26 30.25 10.85 -7.19
CA GLY A 26 30.27 12.30 -7.27
C GLY A 26 31.68 12.86 -7.15
N GLU A 27 32.66 12.14 -7.67
CA GLU A 27 34.07 12.53 -7.72
C GLU A 27 34.63 12.12 -9.07
N ASP A 28 35.47 12.98 -9.65
CA ASP A 28 36.16 12.67 -10.91
C ASP A 28 37.50 12.01 -10.62
N LEU A 29 37.58 10.68 -10.71
CA LEU A 29 38.82 9.94 -10.42
C LEU A 29 39.79 9.89 -11.61
N PHE A 30 39.45 10.47 -12.76
CA PHE A 30 40.33 10.49 -13.91
C PHE A 30 41.42 11.55 -13.75
N GLU A 31 42.64 11.26 -14.22
CA GLU A 31 43.78 12.18 -14.13
C GLU A 31 43.51 13.54 -14.78
N ASN A 32 42.77 13.54 -15.90
CA ASN A 32 42.49 14.76 -16.67
C ASN A 32 41.38 15.65 -16.06
N ARG A 33 40.68 15.16 -15.02
CA ARG A 33 39.56 15.81 -14.31
C ARG A 33 38.54 16.45 -15.27
N SER A 34 38.20 15.74 -16.34
CA SER A 34 37.34 16.26 -17.40
C SER A 34 35.89 16.51 -16.95
N GLN A 35 35.30 15.62 -16.15
CA GLN A 35 33.97 15.82 -15.59
C GLN A 35 33.95 16.96 -14.57
N GLU A 36 35.02 17.11 -13.78
CA GLU A 36 35.16 18.22 -12.82
C GLU A 36 35.13 19.59 -13.52
N LYS A 37 35.84 19.72 -14.65
CA LYS A 37 35.84 20.93 -15.47
C LYS A 37 34.44 21.23 -16.03
N ILE A 38 33.76 20.21 -16.57
CA ILE A 38 32.40 20.34 -17.09
C ILE A 38 31.44 20.77 -15.98
N ALA A 39 31.48 20.10 -14.83
CA ALA A 39 30.62 20.41 -13.68
C ALA A 39 30.80 21.85 -13.21
N THR A 40 32.04 22.34 -13.17
CA THR A 40 32.36 23.72 -12.77
C THR A 40 31.79 24.74 -13.76
N VAL A 41 31.89 24.48 -15.07
CA VAL A 41 31.30 25.37 -16.09
C VAL A 41 29.78 25.42 -15.95
N ILE A 42 29.14 24.27 -15.76
CA ILE A 42 27.68 24.18 -15.58
C ILE A 42 27.24 24.92 -14.30
N SER A 43 27.91 24.68 -13.17
CA SER A 43 27.56 25.29 -11.88
C SER A 43 27.70 26.81 -11.90
N ASP A 44 28.78 27.31 -12.50
CA ASP A 44 29.15 28.73 -12.36
C ASP A 44 28.48 29.60 -13.41
N LYS A 45 28.29 29.08 -14.62
CA LYS A 45 27.86 29.88 -15.78
C LYS A 45 26.46 29.56 -16.30
N ILE A 46 25.98 28.33 -16.08
CA ILE A 46 24.73 27.88 -16.70
C ILE A 46 23.59 27.90 -15.69
N ILE A 47 23.78 27.29 -14.51
CA ILE A 47 22.69 27.14 -13.53
C ILE A 47 22.19 28.49 -13.00
N CYS A 48 23.08 29.49 -12.86
CA CYS A 48 22.70 30.83 -12.43
C CYS A 48 22.12 31.72 -13.54
N ASN A 49 22.07 31.23 -14.79
CA ASN A 49 21.60 31.98 -15.93
C ASN A 49 20.17 31.59 -16.31
N SER A 50 19.23 32.54 -16.27
CA SER A 50 17.80 32.34 -16.56
C SER A 50 17.50 31.88 -17.99
N ASP A 51 18.42 32.09 -18.92
CA ASP A 51 18.25 31.74 -20.33
C ASP A 51 18.35 30.21 -20.54
N PHE A 52 19.04 29.50 -19.65
CA PHE A 52 19.22 28.05 -19.73
C PHE A 52 18.33 27.34 -18.71
N LYS A 53 17.21 26.79 -19.20
CA LYS A 53 16.24 26.06 -18.36
C LYS A 53 16.38 24.54 -18.43
N ILE A 54 17.00 24.03 -19.50
CA ILE A 54 17.12 22.59 -19.78
C ILE A 54 18.55 22.30 -20.21
N ILE A 55 19.17 21.29 -19.59
CA ILE A 55 20.52 20.83 -19.91
C ILE A 55 20.42 19.34 -20.27
N GLY A 56 20.81 19.01 -21.50
CA GLY A 56 20.96 17.62 -21.93
C GLY A 56 22.38 17.13 -21.67
N ILE A 57 22.52 15.98 -21.01
CA ILE A 57 23.82 15.30 -20.83
C ILE A 57 23.80 14.04 -21.70
N ASP A 58 24.50 14.10 -22.82
CA ASP A 58 24.63 12.98 -23.75
C ASP A 58 25.94 12.20 -23.54
N GLY A 59 25.93 10.92 -23.86
CA GLY A 59 27.09 10.03 -23.78
C GLY A 59 26.72 8.56 -23.72
N GLU A 60 27.70 7.68 -23.92
CA GLU A 60 27.51 6.23 -23.89
C GLU A 60 27.14 5.69 -22.50
N TRP A 61 26.62 4.45 -22.45
CA TRP A 61 26.42 3.75 -21.18
C TRP A 61 27.75 3.61 -20.44
N GLY A 62 27.79 3.93 -19.15
CA GLY A 62 29.03 3.90 -18.37
C GLY A 62 29.94 5.12 -18.54
N ALA A 63 29.60 6.11 -19.37
CA ALA A 63 30.38 7.35 -19.53
C ALA A 63 30.37 8.27 -18.28
N GLY A 64 29.71 7.86 -17.18
CA GLY A 64 29.69 8.59 -15.91
C GLY A 64 28.72 9.76 -15.87
N LYS A 65 27.66 9.77 -16.69
CA LYS A 65 26.62 10.82 -16.68
C LYS A 65 26.00 11.04 -15.29
N SER A 66 25.61 9.95 -14.62
CA SER A 66 25.07 10.02 -13.25
C SER A 66 26.11 10.53 -12.23
N ASN A 67 27.40 10.25 -12.47
CA ASN A 67 28.48 10.78 -11.64
C ASN A 67 28.64 12.29 -11.81
N LEU A 68 28.50 12.80 -13.04
CA LEU A 68 28.50 14.24 -13.32
C LEU A 68 27.34 14.96 -12.61
N VAL A 69 26.12 14.38 -12.63
CA VAL A 69 24.97 14.92 -11.87
C VAL A 69 25.25 14.96 -10.38
N ARG A 70 25.83 13.89 -9.81
CA ARG A 70 26.19 13.84 -8.38
C ARG A 70 27.30 14.84 -8.03
N LEU A 71 28.22 15.10 -8.94
CA LEU A 71 29.27 16.09 -8.77
C LEU A 71 28.70 17.52 -8.77
N LEU A 72 27.73 17.80 -9.65
CA LEU A 72 26.99 19.07 -9.65
C LEU A 72 26.22 19.28 -8.35
N GLU A 73 25.56 18.24 -7.86
CA GLU A 73 24.85 18.27 -6.57
C GLU A 73 25.79 18.66 -5.43
N LYS A 74 26.96 18.02 -5.33
CA LYS A 74 27.98 18.37 -4.30
C LYS A 74 28.44 19.83 -4.42
N LYS A 75 28.68 20.32 -5.65
CA LYS A 75 29.13 21.72 -5.87
C LYS A 75 28.07 22.75 -5.47
N LEU A 76 26.79 22.42 -5.64
CA LEU A 76 25.68 23.34 -5.47
C LEU A 76 24.83 23.07 -4.23
N GLU A 77 25.24 22.16 -3.35
CA GLU A 77 24.50 21.74 -2.15
C GLU A 77 24.06 22.91 -1.26
N LYS A 78 24.88 23.97 -1.21
CA LYS A 78 24.62 25.17 -0.40
C LYS A 78 23.60 26.13 -1.02
N THR A 79 23.47 26.13 -2.34
CA THR A 79 22.66 27.10 -3.08
C THR A 79 21.39 26.49 -3.68
N HIS A 80 21.40 25.19 -3.97
CA HIS A 80 20.32 24.50 -4.66
C HIS A 80 19.98 23.18 -3.97
N LYS A 81 18.74 22.72 -4.16
CA LYS A 81 18.29 21.39 -3.77
C LYS A 81 18.09 20.55 -5.03
N PHE A 82 18.63 19.34 -5.02
CA PHE A 82 18.57 18.41 -6.14
C PHE A 82 17.51 17.35 -5.87
N PHE A 83 16.50 17.32 -6.71
CA PHE A 83 15.58 16.20 -6.82
C PHE A 83 16.04 15.34 -8.00
N VAL A 84 16.35 14.07 -7.74
CA VAL A 84 16.82 13.11 -8.74
C VAL A 84 15.74 12.05 -8.91
N TYR A 85 15.26 11.89 -10.13
CA TYR A 85 14.22 10.92 -10.48
C TYR A 85 14.79 9.85 -11.42
N ASP A 86 14.68 8.58 -11.03
CA ASP A 86 15.14 7.46 -11.85
C ASP A 86 13.99 6.90 -12.71
N VAL A 87 13.99 7.26 -13.99
CA VAL A 87 12.96 6.81 -14.94
C VAL A 87 12.98 5.29 -15.13
N TRP A 88 14.14 4.63 -15.00
CA TRP A 88 14.24 3.18 -15.20
C TRP A 88 13.72 2.38 -14.01
N GLY A 89 13.90 2.88 -12.79
CA GLY A 89 13.36 2.27 -11.57
C GLY A 89 11.82 2.22 -11.54
N HIS A 90 11.15 3.09 -12.30
CA HIS A 90 9.70 3.26 -12.33
C HIS A 90 9.04 2.83 -13.64
N GLN A 91 9.63 1.90 -14.39
CA GLN A 91 9.08 1.47 -15.69
C GLN A 91 7.68 0.85 -15.62
N GLU A 92 7.33 0.24 -14.49
CA GLU A 92 6.03 -0.42 -14.29
C GLU A 92 4.95 0.52 -13.72
N ASP A 93 5.34 1.72 -13.28
CA ASP A 93 4.45 2.69 -12.64
C ASP A 93 3.88 3.72 -13.64
N ASP A 94 2.80 4.39 -13.26
CA ASP A 94 2.37 5.61 -13.95
C ASP A 94 3.41 6.72 -13.70
N GLN A 95 4.12 7.11 -14.75
CA GLN A 95 5.21 8.09 -14.68
C GLN A 95 4.82 9.42 -14.04
N ARG A 96 3.58 9.90 -14.24
CA ARG A 96 3.17 11.18 -13.65
C ARG A 96 2.92 11.02 -12.16
N HIS A 97 2.30 9.90 -11.78
CA HIS A 97 2.01 9.59 -10.39
C HIS A 97 3.28 9.40 -9.57
N SER A 98 4.25 8.61 -10.05
CA SER A 98 5.52 8.36 -9.38
C SER A 98 6.33 9.64 -9.19
N ILE A 99 6.51 10.45 -10.25
CA ILE A 99 7.21 11.74 -10.17
C ILE A 99 6.55 12.65 -9.13
N LEU A 100 5.21 12.76 -9.13
CA LEU A 100 4.48 13.59 -8.19
C LEU A 100 4.63 13.09 -6.75
N ALA A 101 4.58 11.78 -6.52
CA ALA A 101 4.74 11.21 -5.20
C ALA A 101 6.15 11.46 -4.65
N GLU A 102 7.19 11.15 -5.41
CA GLU A 102 8.59 11.30 -5.00
C GLU A 102 9.00 12.77 -4.84
N ILE A 103 8.59 13.66 -5.74
CA ILE A 103 8.92 15.09 -5.59
C ILE A 103 8.22 15.69 -4.37
N THR A 104 6.99 15.25 -4.08
CA THR A 104 6.25 15.70 -2.90
C THR A 104 6.94 15.21 -1.63
N ASP A 105 7.30 13.93 -1.58
CA ASP A 105 8.06 13.34 -0.47
C ASP A 105 9.42 14.06 -0.27
N PHE A 106 10.16 14.30 -1.35
CA PHE A 106 11.41 15.06 -1.32
C PHE A 106 11.23 16.48 -0.73
N ILE A 107 10.20 17.20 -1.16
CA ILE A 107 9.91 18.56 -0.70
C ILE A 107 9.57 18.57 0.80
N ILE A 108 8.79 17.59 1.28
CA ILE A 108 8.44 17.43 2.70
C ILE A 108 9.70 17.11 3.53
N GLN A 109 10.48 16.10 3.13
CA GLN A 109 11.70 15.69 3.85
C GLN A 109 12.75 16.81 3.92
N LYS A 110 12.83 17.65 2.88
CA LYS A 110 13.74 18.80 2.85
C LYS A 110 13.16 20.07 3.51
N GLN A 111 11.95 19.99 4.09
CA GLN A 111 11.27 21.11 4.76
C GLN A 111 11.16 22.35 3.85
N LEU A 112 10.90 22.14 2.56
CA LEU A 112 10.80 23.22 1.57
C LEU A 112 9.40 23.85 1.49
N VAL A 113 8.46 23.34 2.28
CA VAL A 113 7.07 23.80 2.35
C VAL A 113 6.69 24.11 3.78
N ASN A 114 5.77 25.07 3.94
CA ASN A 114 5.26 25.44 5.26
C ASN A 114 4.30 24.36 5.80
N ASP A 115 4.38 24.11 7.11
CA ASP A 115 3.54 23.16 7.86
C ASP A 115 2.04 23.55 7.91
N GLN A 116 1.68 24.71 7.35
CA GLN A 116 0.29 25.18 7.32
C GLN A 116 -0.62 24.23 6.52
N TYR A 117 -0.07 23.46 5.59
CA TYR A 117 -0.81 22.47 4.82
C TYR A 117 -0.41 21.07 5.27
N ASN A 118 -1.39 20.17 5.44
CA ASN A 118 -1.15 18.77 5.77
C ASN A 118 -0.62 18.03 4.52
N TRP A 119 0.65 18.26 4.21
CA TRP A 119 1.33 17.67 3.06
C TRP A 119 1.49 16.16 3.20
N ASP A 120 1.68 15.65 4.41
CA ASP A 120 1.72 14.21 4.69
C ASP A 120 0.41 13.52 4.31
N ASP A 121 -0.74 14.09 4.69
CA ASP A 121 -2.05 13.54 4.29
C ASP A 121 -2.27 13.60 2.77
N LYS A 122 -1.81 14.68 2.12
CA LYS A 122 -1.86 14.80 0.66
C LYS A 122 -0.97 13.75 -0.02
N LEU A 123 0.25 13.53 0.49
CA LEU A 123 1.17 12.50 -0.01
C LEU A 123 0.57 11.11 0.20
N LEU A 124 0.04 10.82 1.39
CA LEU A 124 -0.66 9.57 1.68
C LEU A 124 -1.82 9.35 0.71
N LYS A 125 -2.63 10.38 0.45
CA LYS A 125 -3.73 10.33 -0.52
C LYS A 125 -3.24 10.13 -1.95
N LEU A 126 -2.10 10.70 -2.32
CA LEU A 126 -1.48 10.48 -3.62
C LEU A 126 -1.02 9.02 -3.76
N ILE A 127 -0.25 8.50 -2.80
CA ILE A 127 0.31 7.13 -2.85
C ILE A 127 -0.79 6.06 -2.75
N SER A 128 -1.81 6.29 -1.90
CA SER A 128 -2.89 5.33 -1.71
C SER A 128 -3.83 5.29 -2.92
N LYS A 129 -3.65 4.28 -3.78
CA LYS A 129 -4.68 3.82 -4.74
C LYS A 129 -5.97 3.52 -3.97
N GLN A 130 -6.85 4.51 -3.77
CA GLN A 130 -8.00 4.38 -2.88
C GLN A 130 -9.06 3.43 -3.48
N LYS A 131 -9.15 2.20 -2.98
CA LYS A 131 -10.33 1.34 -3.18
C LYS A 131 -11.22 1.43 -1.94
N ASN A 132 -12.18 2.33 -1.96
CA ASN A 132 -13.21 2.42 -0.93
C ASN A 132 -14.04 1.13 -0.92
N THR A 133 -13.78 0.23 0.03
CA THR A 133 -14.59 -0.98 0.24
C THR A 133 -15.27 -0.82 1.58
N THR A 134 -16.50 -0.31 1.56
CA THR A 134 -17.35 -0.19 2.74
C THR A 134 -17.99 -1.56 3.01
N THR A 135 -17.37 -2.36 3.88
CA THR A 135 -17.97 -3.61 4.36
C THR A 135 -18.89 -3.31 5.54
N THR A 136 -20.17 -3.09 5.28
CA THR A 136 -21.17 -2.96 6.34
C THR A 136 -21.55 -4.36 6.83
N ASN A 137 -21.04 -4.76 7.99
CA ASN A 137 -21.43 -6.00 8.66
C ASN A 137 -22.68 -5.72 9.51
N ILE A 138 -23.86 -5.83 8.89
CA ILE A 138 -25.13 -5.71 9.61
C ILE A 138 -25.49 -7.10 10.14
N PRO A 139 -25.55 -7.32 11.47
CA PRO A 139 -25.97 -8.60 12.00
C PRO A 139 -27.47 -8.77 11.72
N HIS A 140 -27.80 -9.62 10.75
CA HIS A 140 -29.18 -9.98 10.47
C HIS A 140 -29.68 -10.94 11.55
N LEU A 141 -30.64 -10.48 12.35
CA LEU A 141 -31.39 -11.36 13.24
C LEU A 141 -32.27 -12.27 12.36
N SER A 142 -31.99 -13.57 12.35
CA SER A 142 -32.77 -14.53 11.56
C SER A 142 -34.23 -14.49 12.00
N ILE A 143 -35.15 -14.43 11.03
CA ILE A 143 -36.59 -14.46 11.29
C ILE A 143 -36.99 -15.68 12.13
N GLY A 144 -36.26 -16.79 11.98
CA GLY A 144 -36.46 -18.02 12.76
C GLY A 144 -36.19 -17.84 14.25
N PHE A 145 -35.23 -16.99 14.62
CA PHE A 145 -34.92 -16.69 16.02
C PHE A 145 -36.05 -15.88 16.71
N ILE A 146 -36.64 -14.93 15.98
CA ILE A 146 -37.81 -14.17 16.47
C ILE A 146 -39.01 -15.12 16.68
N ILE A 147 -39.25 -16.03 15.73
CA ILE A 147 -40.33 -17.02 15.81
C ILE A 147 -40.10 -17.98 16.99
N SER A 148 -38.88 -18.45 17.21
CA SER A 148 -38.58 -19.36 18.31
C SER A 148 -38.80 -18.72 19.67
N LEU A 149 -38.43 -17.44 19.83
CA LEU A 149 -38.66 -16.70 21.07
C LEU A 149 -40.17 -16.55 21.37
N LEU A 150 -40.97 -16.28 20.35
CA LEU A 150 -42.42 -16.13 20.47
C LEU A 150 -43.11 -17.46 20.84
N LEU A 151 -42.66 -18.58 20.27
CA LEU A 151 -43.23 -19.91 20.57
C LEU A 151 -42.99 -20.34 22.02
N ILE A 152 -41.84 -19.99 22.61
CA ILE A 152 -41.52 -20.32 24.01
C ILE A 152 -42.54 -19.73 24.98
N ILE A 153 -43.02 -18.51 24.71
CA ILE A 153 -44.04 -17.84 25.52
C ILE A 153 -45.43 -18.40 25.19
N TYR A 154 -45.72 -18.64 23.91
CA TYR A 154 -47.05 -19.04 23.45
C TYR A 154 -47.52 -20.38 24.03
N VAL A 155 -46.66 -21.42 24.00
CA VAL A 155 -47.03 -22.78 24.42
C VAL A 155 -47.54 -22.86 25.87
N PRO A 156 -46.83 -22.34 26.89
CA PRO A 156 -47.34 -22.36 28.26
C PRO A 156 -48.58 -21.49 28.44
N THR A 157 -48.67 -20.33 27.78
CA THR A 157 -49.85 -19.46 27.83
C THR A 157 -51.10 -20.19 27.32
N VAL A 158 -51.03 -20.84 26.16
CA VAL A 158 -52.17 -21.65 25.68
C VAL A 158 -52.49 -22.77 26.65
N ASN A 159 -51.48 -23.46 27.17
CA ASN A 159 -51.72 -24.57 28.08
C ASN A 159 -52.28 -24.14 29.44
N THR A 160 -52.08 -22.90 29.89
CA THR A 160 -52.69 -22.37 31.12
C THR A 160 -54.10 -21.87 30.92
N PHE A 161 -54.37 -21.14 29.83
CA PHE A 161 -55.68 -20.53 29.59
C PHE A 161 -56.68 -21.48 28.92
N ALA A 162 -56.23 -22.50 28.17
CA ALA A 162 -57.09 -23.47 27.50
C ALA A 162 -57.36 -24.74 28.35
N LYS A 163 -57.16 -24.70 29.67
CA LYS A 163 -57.37 -25.87 30.56
C LYS A 163 -58.83 -26.29 30.66
N ASP A 164 -59.74 -25.32 30.74
CA ASP A 164 -61.16 -25.56 30.97
C ASP A 164 -61.97 -25.69 29.67
N LEU A 165 -61.29 -25.68 28.51
CA LEU A 165 -61.92 -25.81 27.21
C LEU A 165 -62.11 -27.28 26.83
N PRO A 166 -63.22 -27.61 26.15
CA PRO A 166 -63.40 -28.92 25.52
C PRO A 166 -62.23 -29.27 24.58
N ILE A 167 -61.86 -30.55 24.55
CA ILE A 167 -60.64 -31.07 23.90
C ILE A 167 -60.49 -30.61 22.44
N LEU A 168 -61.60 -30.54 21.70
CA LEU A 168 -61.62 -30.11 20.29
C LEU A 168 -61.20 -28.64 20.13
N TRP A 169 -61.65 -27.76 21.02
CA TRP A 169 -61.32 -26.33 20.98
C TRP A 169 -59.88 -26.07 21.42
N LYS A 170 -59.37 -26.85 22.38
CA LYS A 170 -57.96 -26.81 22.77
C LYS A 170 -57.03 -27.18 21.61
N MET A 171 -57.36 -28.21 20.84
CA MET A 171 -56.59 -28.62 19.67
C MET A 171 -56.55 -27.55 18.57
N ILE A 172 -57.67 -26.85 18.34
CA ILE A 172 -57.75 -25.75 17.37
C ILE A 172 -56.82 -24.60 17.76
N ILE A 173 -56.80 -24.19 19.05
CA ILE A 173 -55.97 -23.10 19.54
C ILE A 173 -54.47 -23.44 19.45
N VAL A 174 -54.09 -24.69 19.75
CA VAL A 174 -52.69 -25.13 19.64
C VAL A 174 -52.21 -25.13 18.18
N LEU A 175 -53.10 -25.46 17.23
CA LEU A 175 -52.76 -25.56 15.81
C LEU A 175 -52.75 -24.20 15.08
N LEU A 176 -53.45 -23.20 15.62
CA LEU A 176 -53.59 -21.86 15.05
C LEU A 176 -52.25 -21.17 14.65
N PRO A 177 -51.20 -21.10 15.50
CA PRO A 177 -49.94 -20.45 15.12
C PRO A 177 -49.20 -21.22 14.02
N ILE A 178 -49.34 -22.55 13.99
CA ILE A 178 -48.72 -23.41 12.96
C ILE A 178 -49.39 -23.13 11.62
N ILE A 179 -50.72 -22.99 11.60
CA ILE A 179 -51.48 -22.62 10.41
C ILE A 179 -51.06 -21.23 9.91
N ILE A 180 -50.92 -20.24 10.79
CA ILE A 180 -50.49 -18.89 10.42
C ILE A 180 -49.08 -18.91 9.80
N LEU A 181 -48.14 -19.63 10.40
CA LEU A 181 -46.78 -19.78 9.86
C LEU A 181 -46.79 -20.47 8.49
N PHE A 182 -47.62 -21.50 8.33
CA PHE A 182 -47.76 -22.22 7.06
C PHE A 182 -48.38 -21.34 5.96
N CYS A 183 -49.41 -20.57 6.28
CA CYS A 183 -50.00 -19.60 5.35
C CYS A 183 -49.00 -18.51 4.96
N LEU A 184 -48.22 -17.98 5.91
CA LEU A 184 -47.18 -16.98 5.64
C LEU A 184 -46.05 -17.56 4.78
N PHE A 185 -45.68 -18.82 5.00
CA PHE A 185 -44.73 -19.54 4.17
C PHE A 185 -45.22 -19.69 2.72
N ILE A 186 -46.47 -20.12 2.52
CA ILE A 186 -47.07 -20.21 1.17
C ILE A 186 -47.13 -18.83 0.50
N TYR A 187 -47.50 -17.79 1.24
CA TYR A 187 -47.55 -16.42 0.72
C TYR A 187 -46.18 -15.93 0.25
N LEU A 188 -45.13 -16.15 1.05
CA LEU A 188 -43.76 -15.82 0.66
C LEU A 188 -43.28 -16.64 -0.54
N LEU A 189 -43.65 -17.91 -0.63
CA LEU A 189 -43.32 -18.79 -1.74
C LEU A 189 -43.98 -18.32 -3.05
N LEU A 190 -45.23 -17.88 -2.99
CA LEU A 190 -45.93 -17.29 -4.14
C LEU A 190 -45.31 -15.95 -4.55
N LEU A 191 -44.96 -15.08 -3.60
CA LEU A 191 -44.35 -13.78 -3.86
C LEU A 191 -42.94 -13.90 -4.47
N TYR A 192 -42.16 -14.90 -4.04
CA TYR A 192 -40.82 -15.16 -4.59
C TYR A 192 -40.88 -15.78 -5.99
N ARG A 193 -41.98 -16.43 -6.36
CA ARG A 193 -42.19 -17.00 -7.70
C ARG A 193 -42.47 -15.94 -8.78
N GLU A 194 -42.90 -14.74 -8.40
CA GLU A 194 -43.19 -13.62 -9.31
C GLU A 194 -42.01 -12.65 -9.52
N LYS A 195 -40.84 -12.92 -8.94
CA LYS A 195 -39.57 -12.20 -9.23
C LYS A 195 -38.62 -13.08 -10.02
#